data_AF-A0A9D6QVX6-F1
#
_entry.id   AF-A0A9D6QVX6-F1
#
_cell.length_a   1.000
_cell.length_b   1.000
_cell.length_c   1.000
_cell.angle_alpha   90.00
_cell.angle_beta   90.00
_cell.angle_gamma   90.00
#
_symmetry.space_group_name_H-M   'P 1'
#
loop_
_entity.id
_entity.type
_entity.pdbx_description
1 polymer ?
#
loop_
_entity_poly.entity_id
_entity_poly.type
_entity_poly.pdbx_seq_one_letter_code
_entity_poly.pdbx_strand_id
1 'polypeptide(L)'
;MWKRRSTGFFVAAPAIMFWLVSCSFGPAPPKMGTPEWYWAAANEQFNKGDLVKTQEHLEKIMASDNPFKHRATTWHLVVLAGMAHGYKALAEAYDAGEKQSQTQAVEFRRVVNDMQRLSRQYSMGLAQGVDRLQKESVAAQQLTLEFPFPHGNQVESVTLDRARKGIFPSEAERESAERWTVARGVMQETASAVGAGTDTAKAAEMFKTQPVEVPRAVFLLGVGDSLYEQSAIFDRRKLNEPDKKKLLLEMASDCLKPAAESDDQNLKKKAKDLQAKIEKDQKALPKG
;
A
#
# COMPACT_ATOMS: atom_id res chain seq x y z
N MET A 1 62.38 61.43 56.18
CA MET A 1 63.17 60.37 55.51
C MET A 1 62.21 59.27 55.09
N TRP A 2 61.68 59.35 53.87
CA TRP A 2 60.58 58.52 53.36
C TRP A 2 61.12 57.62 52.23
N LYS A 3 60.99 56.31 52.40
CA LYS A 3 61.19 55.21 51.43
C LYS A 3 60.02 54.27 51.72
N ARG A 4 59.32 53.60 50.80
CA ARG A 4 59.66 53.10 49.46
C ARG A 4 58.35 52.53 48.85
N ARG A 5 58.20 52.67 47.52
CA ARG A 5 57.72 51.69 46.50
C ARG A 5 56.43 50.87 46.78
N SER A 6 55.34 51.05 46.03
CA SER A 6 55.01 50.68 44.62
C SER A 6 54.37 49.30 44.46
N THR A 7 53.48 49.23 43.43
CA THR A 7 52.86 48.08 42.75
C THR A 7 51.67 47.38 43.41
N GLY A 8 50.46 47.85 43.08
CA GLY A 8 49.20 47.11 43.21
C GLY A 8 48.79 46.54 41.85
N PHE A 9 48.62 45.22 41.81
CA PHE A 9 48.26 44.39 40.65
C PHE A 9 46.82 44.67 40.16
N PHE A 10 46.65 44.80 38.84
CA PHE A 10 45.36 44.67 38.16
C PHE A 10 44.95 43.18 38.15
N VAL A 11 43.78 42.87 38.70
CA VAL A 11 43.15 41.53 38.56
C VAL A 11 42.11 41.62 37.45
N ALA A 12 42.42 41.00 36.31
CA ALA A 12 41.50 40.80 35.19
C ALA A 12 40.56 39.62 35.48
N ALA A 13 39.25 39.83 35.30
CA ALA A 13 38.24 38.79 35.41
C ALA A 13 38.21 37.94 34.12
N PRO A 14 38.24 36.59 34.18
CA PRO A 14 38.09 35.76 33.00
C PRO A 14 36.60 35.57 32.67
N ALA A 15 36.19 36.08 31.50
CA ALA A 15 34.92 35.75 30.88
C ALA A 15 34.98 34.31 30.35
N ILE A 16 34.35 33.39 31.07
CA ILE A 16 34.19 32.00 30.65
C ILE A 16 33.09 31.95 29.57
N MET A 17 33.51 31.93 28.29
CA MET A 17 32.65 31.56 27.17
C MET A 17 32.32 30.06 27.26
N PHE A 18 31.15 29.75 27.82
CA PHE A 18 30.51 28.45 27.69
C PHE A 18 30.10 28.24 26.22
N TRP A 19 30.98 27.64 25.44
CA TRP A 19 30.63 27.07 24.13
C TRP A 19 29.68 25.89 24.37
N LEU A 20 28.40 26.11 24.12
CA LEU A 20 27.38 25.06 24.04
C LEU A 20 27.70 24.16 22.83
N VAL A 21 28.56 23.17 23.03
CA VAL A 21 28.63 22.00 22.15
C VAL A 21 27.35 21.21 22.38
N SER A 22 26.33 21.53 21.59
CA SER A 22 25.12 20.73 21.48
C SER A 22 25.51 19.38 20.86
N CYS A 23 25.92 18.44 21.70
CA CYS A 23 26.07 17.04 21.32
C CYS A 23 24.67 16.49 21.06
N SER A 24 24.24 16.53 19.79
CA SER A 24 23.15 15.71 19.28
C SER A 24 23.53 14.23 19.44
N PHE A 25 23.34 13.68 20.62
CA PHE A 25 23.39 12.24 20.88
C PHE A 25 22.12 11.59 20.31
N GLY A 26 22.07 11.49 18.98
CA GLY A 26 21.21 10.55 18.28
C GLY A 26 22.06 9.41 17.72
N PRO A 27 21.55 8.17 17.64
CA PRO A 27 22.23 7.12 16.88
C PRO A 27 22.47 7.61 15.45
N ALA A 28 23.63 7.28 14.88
CA ALA A 28 23.96 7.66 13.51
C ALA A 28 22.86 7.16 12.55
N PRO A 29 22.47 7.96 11.55
CA PRO A 29 21.43 7.55 10.62
C PRO A 29 21.84 6.25 9.89
N PRO A 30 20.89 5.37 9.55
CA PRO A 30 21.17 4.15 8.81
C PRO A 30 22.00 4.41 7.56
N LYS A 31 22.97 3.54 7.29
CA LYS A 31 23.84 3.66 6.13
C LYS A 31 23.04 3.38 4.86
N MET A 32 23.15 4.26 3.86
CA MET A 32 22.50 4.07 2.56
C MET A 32 22.82 2.69 1.98
N GLY A 33 21.77 1.98 1.54
CA GLY A 33 21.87 0.63 0.98
C GLY A 33 21.77 -0.52 1.98
N THR A 34 21.60 -0.27 3.28
CA THR A 34 21.29 -1.33 4.26
C THR A 34 19.78 -1.57 4.39
N PRO A 35 19.33 -2.74 4.89
CA PRO A 35 17.91 -3.01 5.13
C PRO A 35 17.24 -1.96 6.03
N GLU A 36 17.93 -1.47 7.06
CA GLU A 36 17.44 -0.42 7.98
C GLU A 36 17.19 0.90 7.23
N TRP A 37 18.10 1.26 6.31
CA TRP A 37 17.94 2.45 5.49
C TRP A 37 16.77 2.31 4.52
N TYR A 38 16.65 1.16 3.84
CA TYR A 38 15.52 0.91 2.95
C TYR A 38 14.19 0.90 3.71
N TRP A 39 14.16 0.39 4.94
CA TRP A 39 12.96 0.42 5.77
C TRP A 39 12.54 1.85 6.13
N ALA A 40 13.48 2.67 6.59
CA ALA A 40 13.24 4.08 6.89
C ALA A 40 12.81 4.86 5.63
N ALA A 41 13.48 4.63 4.50
CA ALA A 41 13.16 5.25 3.22
C ALA A 41 11.78 4.83 2.71
N ALA A 42 11.41 3.55 2.82
CA ALA A 42 10.08 3.07 2.47
C ALA A 42 9.00 3.78 3.28
N ASN A 43 9.18 3.88 4.60
CA ASN A 43 8.24 4.59 5.47
C ASN A 43 8.14 6.09 5.10
N GLU A 44 9.27 6.74 4.81
CA GLU A 44 9.29 8.14 4.39
C GLU A 44 8.55 8.37 3.07
N GLN A 45 8.81 7.54 2.05
CA GLN A 45 8.14 7.65 0.76
C GLN A 45 6.64 7.32 0.86
N PHE A 46 6.29 6.34 1.70
CA PHE A 46 4.90 5.98 1.96
C PHE A 46 4.13 7.15 2.57
N ASN A 47 4.74 7.84 3.54
CA ASN A 47 4.18 9.05 4.14
C ASN A 47 3.97 10.19 3.15
N LYS A 48 4.85 10.31 2.15
CA LYS A 48 4.74 11.28 1.06
C LYS A 48 3.73 10.88 -0.02
N GLY A 49 3.20 9.66 0.05
CA GLY A 49 2.33 9.09 -0.99
C GLY A 49 3.09 8.64 -2.25
N ASP A 50 4.42 8.54 -2.22
CA ASP A 50 5.22 7.98 -3.32
C ASP A 50 5.24 6.45 -3.19
N LEU A 51 4.14 5.84 -3.64
CA LEU A 51 3.89 4.41 -3.54
C LEU A 51 4.82 3.58 -4.43
N VAL A 52 5.26 4.14 -5.56
CA VAL A 52 6.23 3.48 -6.45
C VAL A 52 7.58 3.34 -5.74
N LYS A 53 8.14 4.43 -5.19
CA LYS A 53 9.40 4.32 -4.44
C LYS A 53 9.26 3.52 -3.16
N THR A 54 8.09 3.59 -2.51
CA THR A 54 7.82 2.72 -1.36
C THR A 54 7.99 1.26 -1.74
N GLN A 55 7.35 0.83 -2.83
CA GLN A 55 7.46 -0.54 -3.32
C GLN A 55 8.91 -0.91 -3.64
N GLU A 56 9.63 -0.07 -4.38
CA GLU A 56 11.03 -0.31 -4.73
C GLU A 56 11.90 -0.54 -3.49
N HIS A 57 11.73 0.27 -2.45
CA HIS A 57 12.47 0.11 -1.19
C HIS A 57 12.08 -1.16 -0.44
N LEU A 58 10.79 -1.51 -0.39
CA LEU A 58 10.33 -2.77 0.21
C LEU A 58 10.91 -3.99 -0.52
N GLU A 59 10.97 -3.96 -1.86
CA GLU A 59 11.58 -5.03 -2.65
C GLU A 59 13.08 -5.21 -2.36
N LYS A 60 13.82 -4.11 -2.13
CA LYS A 60 15.23 -4.19 -1.72
C LYS A 60 15.41 -4.87 -0.37
N ILE A 61 14.48 -4.66 0.57
CA ILE A 61 14.48 -5.36 1.86
C ILE A 61 14.16 -6.84 1.66
N MET A 62 13.22 -7.17 0.78
CA MET A 62 12.78 -8.55 0.55
C MET A 62 13.80 -9.40 -0.22
N ALA A 63 14.85 -8.78 -0.78
CA ALA A 63 15.88 -9.45 -1.58
C ALA A 63 16.86 -10.31 -0.77
N SER A 64 16.96 -10.10 0.55
CA SER A 64 17.83 -10.88 1.44
C SER A 64 17.12 -11.21 2.75
N ASP A 65 17.65 -12.17 3.50
CA ASP A 65 17.16 -12.43 4.85
C ASP A 65 17.65 -11.37 5.83
N ASN A 66 16.72 -10.74 6.55
CA ASN A 66 16.99 -9.65 7.48
C ASN A 66 15.79 -9.41 8.43
N PRO A 67 15.97 -8.67 9.54
CA PRO A 67 14.92 -8.45 10.53
C PRO A 67 13.68 -7.67 10.04
N PHE A 68 13.73 -7.07 8.85
CA PHE A 68 12.62 -6.30 8.27
C PHE A 68 11.86 -7.09 7.20
N LYS A 69 12.42 -8.20 6.70
CA LYS A 69 11.88 -8.94 5.55
C LYS A 69 10.40 -9.29 5.69
N HIS A 70 10.00 -9.81 6.85
CA HIS A 70 8.62 -10.21 7.07
C HIS A 70 7.66 -9.00 7.05
N ARG A 71 8.01 -7.94 7.79
CA ARG A 71 7.24 -6.69 7.86
C ARG A 71 7.16 -6.00 6.50
N ALA A 72 8.27 -6.01 5.74
CA ALA A 72 8.33 -5.48 4.39
C ALA A 72 7.43 -6.27 3.44
N THR A 73 7.39 -7.60 3.56
CA THR A 73 6.49 -8.45 2.78
C THR A 73 5.04 -8.10 3.02
N THR A 74 4.63 -7.93 4.28
CA THR A 74 3.26 -7.53 4.65
C THR A 74 2.88 -6.18 4.01
N TRP A 75 3.73 -5.15 4.13
CA TRP A 75 3.46 -3.85 3.52
C TRP A 75 3.49 -3.88 1.99
N HIS A 76 4.36 -4.67 1.40
CA HIS A 76 4.46 -4.81 -0.05
C HIS A 76 3.14 -5.36 -0.62
N LEU A 77 2.52 -6.33 0.05
CA LEU A 77 1.19 -6.83 -0.34
C LEU A 77 0.12 -5.75 -0.29
N VAL A 78 0.07 -4.96 0.79
CA VAL A 78 -0.91 -3.87 0.94
C VAL A 78 -0.74 -2.82 -0.16
N VAL A 79 0.51 -2.43 -0.45
CA VAL A 79 0.81 -1.46 -1.50
C VAL A 79 0.43 -2.01 -2.89
N LEU A 80 0.83 -3.25 -3.22
CA LEU A 80 0.50 -3.88 -4.49
C LEU A 80 -1.01 -4.01 -4.70
N ALA A 81 -1.73 -4.48 -3.67
CA ALA A 81 -3.18 -4.56 -3.68
C ALA A 81 -3.81 -3.18 -3.93
N GLY A 82 -3.36 -2.17 -3.20
CA GLY A 82 -3.90 -0.81 -3.29
C GLY A 82 -3.66 -0.16 -4.65
N MET A 83 -2.47 -0.36 -5.20
CA MET A 83 -2.13 0.12 -6.55
C MET A 83 -2.96 -0.62 -7.61
N ALA A 84 -3.09 -1.94 -7.51
CA ALA A 84 -3.94 -2.72 -8.42
C ALA A 84 -5.40 -2.23 -8.40
N HIS A 85 -5.95 -2.01 -7.21
CA HIS A 85 -7.29 -1.45 -6.99
C HIS A 85 -7.43 -0.06 -7.61
N GLY A 86 -6.52 0.87 -7.28
CA GLY A 86 -6.58 2.23 -7.80
C GLY A 86 -6.54 2.28 -9.33
N TYR A 87 -5.65 1.52 -9.95
CA TYR A 87 -5.56 1.44 -11.42
C TYR A 87 -6.75 0.74 -12.05
N LYS A 88 -7.34 -0.28 -11.40
CA LYS A 88 -8.61 -0.89 -11.83
C LYS A 88 -9.74 0.15 -11.81
N ALA A 89 -9.86 0.93 -10.74
CA ALA A 89 -10.90 1.95 -10.59
C ALA A 89 -10.77 3.05 -11.65
N LEU A 90 -9.54 3.48 -11.96
CA LEU A 90 -9.28 4.41 -13.07
C LEU A 90 -9.74 3.80 -14.39
N ALA A 91 -9.30 2.58 -14.72
CA ALA A 91 -9.69 1.90 -15.95
C ALA A 91 -11.22 1.80 -16.11
N GLU A 92 -11.94 1.44 -15.04
CA GLU A 92 -13.40 1.33 -15.05
C GLU A 92 -14.10 2.68 -15.25
N ALA A 93 -13.56 3.75 -14.65
CA ALA A 93 -14.10 5.09 -14.82
C ALA A 93 -13.92 5.62 -16.24
N TYR A 94 -12.72 5.44 -16.83
CA TYR A 94 -12.47 5.85 -18.21
C TYR A 94 -13.20 4.95 -19.23
N ASP A 95 -13.39 3.66 -18.95
CA ASP A 95 -14.19 2.76 -19.81
C ASP A 95 -15.68 3.15 -19.80
N ALA A 96 -16.20 3.58 -18.65
CA ALA A 96 -17.54 4.17 -18.58
C ALA A 96 -17.62 5.47 -19.40
N GLY A 97 -16.60 6.32 -19.29
CA GLY A 97 -16.49 7.58 -20.04
C GLY A 97 -16.41 7.39 -21.56
N GLU A 98 -15.67 6.37 -22.03
CA GLU A 98 -15.57 6.03 -23.45
C GLU A 98 -16.95 5.85 -24.08
N LYS A 99 -17.85 5.15 -23.38
CA LYS A 99 -19.21 4.83 -23.85
C LYS A 99 -20.13 6.05 -23.88
N GLN A 100 -19.82 7.08 -23.10
CA GLN A 100 -20.59 8.32 -23.02
C GLN A 100 -20.03 9.41 -23.95
N SER A 101 -18.75 9.34 -24.29
CA SER A 101 -18.08 10.34 -25.10
C SER A 101 -18.43 10.21 -26.58
N GLN A 102 -18.94 11.27 -27.18
CA GLN A 102 -19.24 11.30 -28.62
C GLN A 102 -18.02 11.63 -29.49
N THR A 103 -16.99 12.27 -28.91
CA THR A 103 -15.88 12.88 -29.67
C THR A 103 -14.49 12.42 -29.25
N GLN A 104 -14.32 11.84 -28.05
CA GLN A 104 -13.00 11.52 -27.48
C GLN A 104 -12.83 10.04 -27.12
N ALA A 105 -13.58 9.15 -27.78
CA ALA A 105 -13.56 7.72 -27.47
C ALA A 105 -12.16 7.08 -27.62
N VAL A 106 -11.35 7.55 -28.57
CA VAL A 106 -9.98 7.03 -28.79
C VAL A 106 -9.07 7.39 -27.62
N GLU A 107 -9.17 8.62 -27.11
CA GLU A 107 -8.39 9.12 -25.99
C GLU A 107 -8.76 8.40 -24.69
N PHE A 108 -10.05 8.19 -24.45
CA PHE A 108 -10.54 7.35 -23.34
C PHE A 108 -9.95 5.94 -23.42
N ARG A 109 -10.07 5.28 -24.59
CA ARG A 109 -9.58 3.90 -24.76
C ARG A 109 -8.07 3.78 -24.54
N ARG A 110 -7.28 4.78 -24.94
CA ARG A 110 -5.84 4.81 -24.64
C ARG A 110 -5.58 4.77 -23.14
N VAL A 111 -6.27 5.62 -22.39
CA VAL A 111 -6.13 5.65 -20.92
C VAL A 111 -6.62 4.36 -20.29
N VAL A 112 -7.73 3.78 -20.76
CA VAL A 112 -8.23 2.47 -20.28
C VAL A 112 -7.14 1.40 -20.44
N ASN A 113 -6.52 1.29 -21.61
CA ASN A 113 -5.48 0.31 -21.87
C ASN A 113 -4.25 0.51 -20.96
N ASP A 114 -3.82 1.77 -20.76
CA ASP A 114 -2.70 2.09 -19.87
C ASP A 114 -2.99 1.72 -18.41
N MET A 115 -4.17 2.06 -17.91
CA MET A 115 -4.58 1.76 -16.54
C MET A 115 -4.81 0.26 -16.32
N GLN A 116 -5.39 -0.45 -17.29
CA GLN A 116 -5.52 -1.92 -17.24
C GLN A 116 -4.16 -2.61 -17.23
N ARG A 117 -3.19 -2.12 -18.02
CA ARG A 117 -1.82 -2.65 -18.02
C ARG A 117 -1.16 -2.51 -16.65
N LEU A 118 -1.29 -1.35 -16.02
CA LEU A 118 -0.75 -1.11 -14.67
C LEU A 118 -1.48 -1.96 -13.63
N SER A 119 -2.82 -1.98 -13.64
CA SER A 119 -3.60 -2.82 -12.73
C SER A 119 -3.22 -4.30 -12.85
N ARG A 120 -3.02 -4.80 -14.08
CA ARG A 120 -2.50 -6.15 -14.34
C ARG A 120 -1.13 -6.38 -13.74
N GLN A 121 -0.19 -5.45 -13.94
CA GLN A 121 1.16 -5.56 -13.40
C GLN A 121 1.12 -5.71 -11.87
N TYR A 122 0.38 -4.83 -11.18
CA TYR A 122 0.28 -4.87 -9.72
C TYR A 122 -0.51 -6.08 -9.19
N SER A 123 -1.56 -6.52 -9.91
CA SER A 123 -2.31 -7.73 -9.56
C SER A 123 -1.44 -8.99 -9.63
N MET A 124 -0.58 -9.08 -10.64
CA MET A 124 0.36 -10.20 -10.76
C MET A 124 1.50 -10.10 -9.75
N GLY A 125 1.97 -8.89 -9.43
CA GLY A 125 2.89 -8.68 -8.31
C GLY A 125 2.28 -9.12 -6.99
N LEU A 126 1.00 -8.80 -6.75
CA LEU A 126 0.27 -9.22 -5.55
C LEU A 126 0.24 -10.74 -5.44
N ALA A 127 -0.14 -11.43 -6.51
CA ALA A 127 -0.12 -12.89 -6.58
C ALA A 127 1.26 -13.46 -6.19
N GLN A 128 2.34 -12.95 -6.79
CA GLN A 128 3.70 -13.40 -6.45
C GLN A 128 4.07 -13.11 -4.99
N GLY A 129 3.68 -11.96 -4.46
CA GLY A 129 3.90 -11.61 -3.07
C GLY A 129 3.15 -12.54 -2.11
N VAL A 130 1.92 -12.94 -2.46
CA VAL A 130 1.10 -13.85 -1.63
C VAL A 130 1.73 -15.23 -1.57
N ASP A 131 2.19 -15.75 -2.71
CA ASP A 131 2.93 -17.02 -2.76
C ASP A 131 4.18 -16.96 -1.87
N ARG A 132 4.92 -15.84 -1.90
CA ARG A 132 6.08 -15.62 -1.01
C ARG A 132 5.68 -15.60 0.46
N LEU A 133 4.67 -14.83 0.85
CA LEU A 133 4.20 -14.77 2.24
C LEU A 133 3.77 -16.14 2.73
N GLN A 134 3.04 -16.89 1.90
CA GLN A 134 2.58 -18.24 2.26
C GLN A 134 3.74 -19.22 2.42
N LYS A 135 4.86 -19.07 1.70
CA LYS A 135 6.06 -19.92 1.85
C LYS A 135 6.92 -19.52 3.04
N GLU A 136 7.12 -18.22 3.24
CA GLU A 136 8.11 -17.70 4.19
C GLU A 136 7.53 -17.43 5.59
N SER A 137 6.20 -17.36 5.72
CA SER A 137 5.53 -16.94 6.96
C SER A 137 4.34 -17.83 7.33
N VAL A 138 4.48 -19.14 7.08
CA VAL A 138 3.47 -20.16 7.42
C VAL A 138 3.13 -20.15 8.91
N ALA A 139 4.15 -20.02 9.77
CA ALA A 139 4.01 -20.16 11.22
C ALA A 139 3.56 -18.87 11.93
N ALA A 140 3.53 -17.73 11.24
CA ALA A 140 3.13 -16.46 11.84
C ALA A 140 1.63 -16.49 12.19
N GLN A 141 1.27 -16.25 13.46
CA GLN A 141 -0.15 -16.14 13.86
C GLN A 141 -0.67 -14.71 13.74
N GLN A 142 0.23 -13.73 13.82
CA GLN A 142 -0.03 -12.31 13.72
C GLN A 142 0.93 -11.68 12.72
N LEU A 143 0.48 -10.61 12.09
CA LEU A 143 1.24 -9.80 11.14
C LEU A 143 1.24 -8.35 11.64
N THR A 144 2.44 -7.79 11.68
CA THR A 144 2.67 -6.45 12.21
C THR A 144 2.70 -5.41 11.09
N LEU A 145 1.90 -4.35 11.23
CA LEU A 145 1.88 -3.18 10.35
C LEU A 145 2.40 -1.96 11.09
N GLU A 146 3.62 -1.53 10.73
CA GLU A 146 4.33 -0.44 11.42
C GLU A 146 4.30 0.92 10.72
N PHE A 147 3.95 1.00 9.43
CA PHE A 147 3.79 2.30 8.77
C PHE A 147 2.48 2.97 9.25
N PRO A 148 2.39 4.31 9.22
CA PRO A 148 1.14 5.01 9.52
C PRO A 148 0.03 4.61 8.55
N PHE A 149 -1.20 4.97 8.90
CA PHE A 149 -2.29 4.83 7.96
C PHE A 149 -1.99 5.70 6.72
N PRO A 150 -2.13 5.16 5.49
CA PRO A 150 -1.78 5.90 4.29
C PRO A 150 -2.54 7.23 4.18
N HIS A 151 -1.81 8.28 3.83
CA HIS A 151 -2.39 9.59 3.57
C HIS A 151 -3.12 9.59 2.22
N GLY A 152 -4.26 10.25 2.18
CA GLY A 152 -5.04 10.39 0.97
C GLY A 152 -6.46 10.86 1.28
N ASN A 153 -7.29 10.87 0.25
CA ASN A 153 -8.68 11.27 0.37
C ASN A 153 -9.57 10.03 0.33
N GLN A 154 -10.49 9.93 1.28
CA GLN A 154 -11.45 8.82 1.36
C GLN A 154 -12.53 8.92 0.27
N VAL A 155 -12.80 10.15 -0.20
CA VAL A 155 -13.79 10.45 -1.23
C VAL A 155 -13.17 10.26 -2.61
N GLU A 156 -13.97 9.83 -3.59
CA GLU A 156 -13.54 9.75 -4.99
C GLU A 156 -13.26 11.15 -5.57
N SER A 157 -12.32 11.24 -6.52
CA SER A 157 -12.02 12.49 -7.21
C SER A 157 -13.19 12.95 -8.07
N VAL A 158 -13.58 14.22 -7.97
CA VAL A 158 -14.59 14.84 -8.85
C VAL A 158 -14.16 14.78 -10.32
N THR A 159 -12.86 14.79 -10.60
CA THR A 159 -12.34 14.59 -11.96
C THR A 159 -12.68 13.20 -12.49
N LEU A 160 -12.66 12.18 -11.63
CA LEU A 160 -13.00 10.83 -12.03
C LEU A 160 -14.50 10.68 -12.33
N ASP A 161 -15.36 11.35 -11.54
CA ASP A 161 -16.80 11.43 -11.83
C ASP A 161 -17.09 12.13 -13.17
N ARG A 162 -16.38 13.23 -13.47
CA ARG A 162 -16.46 13.89 -14.80
C ARG A 162 -16.00 12.95 -15.93
N ALA A 163 -14.91 12.22 -15.72
CA ALA A 163 -14.43 11.23 -16.69
C ALA A 163 -15.48 10.15 -16.98
N ARG A 164 -16.12 9.59 -15.93
CA ARG A 164 -17.23 8.62 -16.08
C ARG A 164 -18.38 9.14 -16.95
N LYS A 165 -18.61 10.46 -16.93
CA LYS A 165 -19.66 11.16 -17.69
C LYS A 165 -19.24 11.54 -19.12
N GLY A 166 -18.07 11.06 -19.59
CA GLY A 166 -17.58 11.30 -20.95
C GLY A 166 -16.85 12.63 -21.14
N ILE A 167 -16.60 13.38 -20.06
CA ILE A 167 -15.78 14.60 -20.09
C ILE A 167 -14.32 14.18 -19.91
N PHE A 168 -13.55 14.19 -20.98
CA PHE A 168 -12.14 13.81 -20.93
C PHE A 168 -11.32 14.88 -20.20
N PRO A 169 -10.66 14.56 -19.07
CA PRO A 169 -9.89 15.54 -18.32
C PRO A 169 -8.60 15.93 -19.03
N SER A 170 -8.13 17.15 -18.73
CA SER A 170 -6.79 17.61 -19.14
C SER A 170 -5.69 16.75 -18.52
N GLU A 171 -4.48 16.79 -19.07
CA GLU A 171 -3.37 15.98 -18.60
C GLU A 171 -3.05 16.19 -17.11
N ALA A 172 -2.95 17.44 -16.65
CA ALA A 172 -2.70 17.76 -15.24
C ALA A 172 -3.83 17.27 -14.31
N GLU A 173 -5.08 17.32 -14.77
CA GLU A 173 -6.22 16.77 -14.03
C GLU A 173 -6.15 15.24 -13.97
N ARG A 174 -5.72 14.58 -15.05
CA ARG A 174 -5.54 13.11 -15.08
C ARG A 174 -4.44 12.66 -14.13
N GLU A 175 -3.27 13.30 -14.14
CA GLU A 175 -2.17 12.98 -13.22
C GLU A 175 -2.57 13.15 -11.75
N SER A 176 -3.34 14.20 -11.46
CA SER A 176 -3.84 14.45 -10.10
C SER A 176 -4.90 13.43 -9.69
N ALA A 177 -5.81 13.09 -10.61
CA ALA A 177 -6.82 12.05 -10.38
C ALA A 177 -6.20 10.66 -10.22
N GLU A 178 -5.14 10.36 -10.96
CA GLU A 178 -4.39 9.10 -10.83
C GLU A 178 -3.78 8.98 -9.44
N ARG A 179 -2.94 9.95 -9.03
CA ARG A 179 -2.32 9.96 -7.70
C ARG A 179 -3.35 9.83 -6.58
N TRP A 180 -4.46 10.58 -6.70
CA TRP A 180 -5.57 10.51 -5.75
C TRP A 180 -6.19 9.12 -5.69
N THR A 181 -6.55 8.55 -6.84
CA THR A 181 -7.30 7.29 -6.90
C THR A 181 -6.44 6.11 -6.46
N VAL A 182 -5.15 6.12 -6.80
CA VAL A 182 -4.18 5.12 -6.34
C VAL A 182 -3.95 5.21 -4.84
N ALA A 183 -3.75 6.40 -4.28
CA ALA A 183 -3.62 6.58 -2.83
C ALA A 183 -4.88 6.09 -2.09
N ARG A 184 -6.07 6.42 -2.61
CA ARG A 184 -7.34 5.94 -2.07
C ARG A 184 -7.45 4.41 -2.11
N GLY A 185 -7.00 3.78 -3.20
CA GLY A 185 -6.92 2.31 -3.30
C GLY A 185 -6.08 1.71 -2.17
N VAL A 186 -4.90 2.27 -1.90
CA VAL A 186 -4.05 1.82 -0.77
C VAL A 186 -4.74 2.02 0.59
N MET A 187 -5.48 3.11 0.79
CA MET A 187 -6.28 3.30 2.02
C MET A 187 -7.34 2.20 2.19
N GLN A 188 -8.05 1.86 1.12
CA GLN A 188 -9.08 0.81 1.13
C GLN A 188 -8.48 -0.56 1.40
N GLU A 189 -7.36 -0.89 0.76
CA GLU A 189 -6.69 -2.18 0.95
C GLU A 189 -6.02 -2.28 2.32
N THR A 190 -5.52 -1.16 2.87
CA THR A 190 -5.05 -1.10 4.27
C THR A 190 -6.20 -1.38 5.23
N ALA A 191 -7.37 -0.78 4.99
CA ALA A 191 -8.56 -1.02 5.80
C ALA A 191 -9.04 -2.48 5.71
N SER A 192 -9.01 -3.06 4.51
CA SER A 192 -9.36 -4.48 4.30
C SER A 192 -8.39 -5.40 5.04
N ALA A 193 -7.09 -5.14 4.91
CA ALA A 193 -6.01 -5.91 5.53
C ALA A 193 -6.09 -5.95 7.07
N VAL A 194 -6.61 -4.90 7.71
CA VAL A 194 -6.80 -4.87 9.18
C VAL A 194 -8.20 -5.31 9.63
N GLY A 195 -9.05 -5.78 8.70
CA GLY A 195 -10.39 -6.28 9.03
C GLY A 195 -11.46 -5.18 9.18
N ALA A 196 -11.16 -3.94 8.82
CA ALA A 196 -12.12 -2.85 8.75
C ALA A 196 -12.96 -2.87 7.44
N GLY A 197 -12.63 -3.77 6.50
CA GLY A 197 -13.30 -3.81 5.20
C GLY A 197 -13.02 -2.54 4.42
N THR A 198 -14.06 -1.89 3.87
CA THR A 198 -13.90 -0.62 3.15
C THR A 198 -13.93 0.63 4.05
N ASP A 199 -14.06 0.45 5.38
CA ASP A 199 -14.14 1.56 6.33
C ASP A 199 -12.74 2.13 6.65
N THR A 200 -12.30 3.05 5.78
CA THR A 200 -11.00 3.72 5.94
C THR A 200 -10.92 4.62 7.18
N ALA A 201 -12.05 5.11 7.70
CA ALA A 201 -12.06 5.92 8.91
C ALA A 201 -11.82 5.03 10.14
N LYS A 202 -12.52 3.89 10.24
CA LYS A 202 -12.28 2.88 11.28
C LYS A 202 -10.84 2.37 11.23
N ALA A 203 -10.31 2.11 10.04
CA ALA A 203 -8.91 1.71 9.90
C ALA A 203 -7.96 2.81 10.39
N ALA A 204 -8.17 4.07 10.02
CA ALA A 204 -7.34 5.17 10.52
C ALA A 204 -7.34 5.27 12.07
N GLU A 205 -8.48 5.01 12.72
CA GLU A 205 -8.55 4.93 14.19
C GLU A 205 -7.69 3.79 14.76
N MET A 206 -7.67 2.61 14.11
CA MET A 206 -6.83 1.49 14.55
C MET A 206 -5.33 1.80 14.47
N PHE A 207 -4.91 2.65 13.51
CA PHE A 207 -3.51 3.04 13.31
C PHE A 207 -3.05 4.19 14.22
N LYS A 208 -3.91 4.74 15.08
CA LYS A 208 -3.48 5.72 16.11
C LYS A 208 -2.55 5.12 17.15
N THR A 209 -2.57 3.79 17.31
CA THR A 209 -1.62 3.05 18.15
C THR A 209 -0.80 2.14 17.26
N GLN A 210 0.51 2.35 17.24
CA GLN A 210 1.45 1.55 16.47
C GLN A 210 2.36 0.74 17.41
N PRO A 211 2.80 -0.46 17.00
CA PRO A 211 2.44 -1.12 15.74
C PRO A 211 1.03 -1.72 15.76
N VAL A 212 0.40 -1.86 14.59
CA VAL A 212 -0.89 -2.54 14.47
C VAL A 212 -0.65 -4.03 14.28
N GLU A 213 -1.07 -4.83 15.26
CA GLU A 213 -1.01 -6.29 15.18
C GLU A 213 -2.31 -6.85 14.60
N VAL A 214 -2.19 -7.62 13.53
CA VAL A 214 -3.34 -8.17 12.80
C VAL A 214 -3.28 -9.70 12.84
N PRO A 215 -4.36 -10.39 13.25
CA PRO A 215 -4.42 -11.84 13.12
C PRO A 215 -4.24 -12.26 11.66
N ARG A 216 -3.39 -13.26 11.41
CA ARG A 216 -3.07 -13.69 10.04
C ARG A 216 -4.32 -14.05 9.21
N ALA A 217 -5.32 -14.65 9.85
CA ALA A 217 -6.59 -14.99 9.21
C ALA A 217 -7.38 -13.74 8.75
N VAL A 218 -7.33 -12.64 9.51
CA VAL A 218 -7.95 -11.36 9.14
C VAL A 218 -7.22 -10.74 7.97
N PHE A 219 -5.88 -10.69 8.03
CA PHE A 219 -5.07 -10.14 6.96
C PHE A 219 -5.25 -10.90 5.64
N LEU A 220 -5.16 -12.23 5.68
CA LEU A 220 -5.34 -13.03 4.47
C LEU A 220 -6.76 -13.00 3.92
N LEU A 221 -7.79 -12.83 4.77
CA LEU A 221 -9.14 -12.60 4.28
C LEU A 221 -9.18 -11.31 3.43
N GLY A 222 -8.57 -10.22 3.92
CA GLY A 222 -8.49 -8.96 3.16
C GLY A 222 -7.71 -9.10 1.85
N VAL A 223 -6.58 -9.80 1.88
CA VAL A 223 -5.78 -10.08 0.68
C VAL A 223 -6.54 -10.98 -0.31
N GLY A 224 -7.27 -11.99 0.18
CA GLY A 224 -8.10 -12.87 -0.63
C GLY A 224 -9.24 -12.13 -1.33
N ASP A 225 -9.90 -11.21 -0.62
CA ASP A 225 -10.90 -10.30 -1.20
C ASP A 225 -10.28 -9.43 -2.30
N SER A 226 -9.09 -8.88 -2.05
CA SER A 226 -8.35 -8.10 -3.04
C SER A 226 -8.02 -8.91 -4.30
N LEU A 227 -7.48 -10.13 -4.16
CA LEU A 227 -7.21 -11.02 -5.29
C LEU A 227 -8.47 -11.35 -6.10
N TYR A 228 -9.59 -11.63 -5.41
CA TYR A 228 -10.87 -11.86 -6.07
C TYR A 228 -11.34 -10.62 -6.84
N GLU A 229 -11.33 -9.46 -6.21
CA GLU A 229 -11.73 -8.20 -6.85
C GLU A 229 -10.83 -7.87 -8.04
N GLN A 230 -9.52 -8.00 -7.91
CA GLN A 230 -8.59 -7.75 -9.00
C GLN A 230 -8.72 -8.77 -10.14
N SER A 231 -9.19 -9.99 -9.87
CA SER A 231 -9.40 -11.00 -10.91
C SER A 231 -10.34 -10.53 -12.03
N ALA A 232 -11.25 -9.60 -11.73
CA ALA A 232 -12.21 -9.06 -12.68
C ALA A 232 -11.56 -8.32 -13.86
N ILE A 233 -10.33 -7.80 -13.75
CA ILE A 233 -9.65 -7.15 -14.89
C ILE A 233 -9.33 -8.13 -16.02
N PHE A 234 -9.26 -9.42 -15.71
CA PHE A 234 -8.93 -10.49 -16.64
C PHE A 234 -10.15 -11.09 -17.35
N ASP A 235 -11.35 -10.54 -17.11
CA ASP A 235 -12.57 -10.94 -17.78
C ASP A 235 -12.52 -10.77 -19.30
N ARG A 236 -13.36 -11.54 -19.99
CA ARG A 236 -13.46 -11.56 -21.47
C ARG A 236 -13.68 -10.19 -22.10
N ARG A 237 -14.37 -9.27 -21.41
CA ARG A 237 -14.67 -7.91 -21.91
C ARG A 237 -13.59 -6.87 -21.56
N LYS A 238 -12.58 -7.27 -20.79
CA LYS A 238 -11.45 -6.43 -20.39
C LYS A 238 -10.18 -7.01 -21.03
N LEU A 239 -9.24 -7.54 -20.24
CA LEU A 239 -7.98 -8.08 -20.76
C LEU A 239 -8.12 -9.44 -21.45
N ASN A 240 -9.21 -10.19 -21.18
CA ASN A 240 -9.46 -11.51 -21.75
C ASN A 240 -8.29 -12.50 -21.55
N GLU A 241 -7.82 -12.63 -20.31
CA GLU A 241 -6.73 -13.54 -19.94
C GLU A 241 -7.25 -14.55 -18.89
N PRO A 242 -8.07 -15.54 -19.29
CA PRO A 242 -8.78 -16.43 -18.36
C PRO A 242 -7.86 -17.23 -17.45
N ASP A 243 -6.66 -17.59 -17.90
CA ASP A 243 -5.67 -18.31 -17.07
C ASP A 243 -5.21 -17.46 -15.88
N LYS A 244 -5.05 -16.15 -16.07
CA LYS A 244 -4.69 -15.23 -14.97
C LYS A 244 -5.87 -15.03 -14.04
N LYS A 245 -7.10 -14.93 -14.59
CA LYS A 245 -8.31 -14.92 -13.76
C LYS A 245 -8.36 -16.16 -12.87
N LYS A 246 -8.17 -17.34 -13.46
CA LYS A 246 -8.16 -18.62 -12.75
C LYS A 246 -7.12 -18.63 -11.63
N LEU A 247 -5.87 -18.26 -11.94
CA LEU A 247 -4.80 -18.17 -10.95
C LEU A 247 -5.19 -17.30 -9.75
N LEU A 248 -5.69 -16.08 -10.00
CA LEU A 248 -6.07 -15.16 -8.92
C LEU A 248 -7.21 -15.72 -8.07
N LEU A 249 -8.20 -16.37 -8.69
CA LEU A 249 -9.32 -16.99 -7.99
C LEU A 249 -8.87 -18.18 -7.11
N GLU A 250 -7.96 -19.00 -7.60
CA GLU A 250 -7.37 -20.11 -6.83
C GLU A 250 -6.57 -19.58 -5.63
N MET A 251 -5.71 -18.58 -5.85
CA MET A 251 -4.94 -17.95 -4.77
C MET A 251 -5.83 -17.22 -3.76
N ALA A 252 -6.91 -16.57 -4.23
CA ALA A 252 -7.91 -15.96 -3.37
C ALA A 252 -8.53 -17.02 -2.46
N SER A 253 -8.97 -18.16 -3.01
CA SER A 253 -9.55 -19.28 -2.24
C SER A 253 -8.58 -19.82 -1.19
N ASP A 254 -7.30 -19.97 -1.54
CA ASP A 254 -6.26 -20.41 -0.60
C ASP A 254 -6.08 -19.44 0.58
N CYS A 255 -6.14 -18.13 0.32
CA CYS A 255 -6.09 -17.11 1.36
C CYS A 255 -7.27 -17.17 2.34
N LEU A 256 -8.42 -17.72 1.95
CA LEU A 256 -9.61 -17.81 2.82
C LEU A 256 -9.55 -18.95 3.82
N LYS A 257 -8.69 -19.97 3.60
CA LYS A 257 -8.64 -21.18 4.44
C LYS A 257 -8.48 -20.87 5.93
N PRO A 258 -7.53 -20.01 6.39
CA PRO A 258 -7.37 -19.74 7.81
C PRO A 258 -8.59 -19.04 8.43
N ALA A 259 -9.27 -18.18 7.66
CA ALA A 259 -10.50 -17.50 8.10
C ALA A 259 -11.68 -18.48 8.21
N ALA A 260 -11.81 -19.42 7.27
CA ALA A 260 -12.84 -20.46 7.29
C ALA A 260 -12.66 -21.44 8.47
N GLU A 261 -11.43 -21.67 8.91
CA GLU A 261 -11.08 -22.56 10.02
C GLU A 261 -11.10 -21.85 11.40
N SER A 262 -10.95 -20.51 11.44
CA SER A 262 -10.86 -19.71 12.67
C SER A 262 -12.10 -19.78 13.57
N ASP A 263 -11.98 -19.77 14.90
CA ASP A 263 -13.15 -19.85 15.79
C ASP A 263 -14.12 -18.64 15.75
N ASP A 264 -13.72 -17.53 15.10
CA ASP A 264 -14.56 -16.35 14.91
C ASP A 264 -15.64 -16.61 13.84
N GLN A 265 -16.90 -16.70 14.27
CA GLN A 265 -18.05 -16.93 13.39
C GLN A 265 -18.24 -15.84 12.32
N ASN A 266 -17.90 -14.58 12.64
CA ASN A 266 -17.98 -13.50 11.65
C ASN A 266 -16.91 -13.68 10.57
N LEU A 267 -15.71 -14.10 10.96
CA LEU A 267 -14.62 -14.36 10.03
C LEU A 267 -14.92 -15.59 9.14
N LYS A 268 -15.41 -16.68 9.73
CA LYS A 268 -15.88 -17.86 8.97
C LYS A 268 -16.96 -17.49 7.96
N LYS A 269 -17.93 -16.67 8.36
CA LYS A 269 -19.03 -16.26 7.48
C LYS A 269 -18.50 -15.45 6.30
N LYS A 270 -17.66 -14.44 6.53
CA LYS A 270 -17.05 -13.63 5.46
C LYS A 270 -16.25 -14.48 4.48
N ALA A 271 -15.45 -15.42 5.00
CA ALA A 271 -14.69 -16.35 4.17
C ALA A 271 -15.61 -17.23 3.30
N LYS A 272 -16.69 -17.79 3.87
CA LYS A 272 -17.66 -18.60 3.11
C LYS A 272 -18.41 -17.79 2.05
N ASP A 273 -18.84 -16.58 2.38
CA ASP A 273 -19.55 -15.70 1.44
C ASP A 273 -18.65 -15.33 0.25
N LEU A 274 -17.37 -15.05 0.50
CA LEU A 274 -16.41 -14.77 -0.56
C LEU A 274 -16.04 -16.03 -1.36
N GLN A 275 -15.85 -17.17 -0.70
CA GLN A 275 -15.59 -18.45 -1.35
C GLN A 275 -16.72 -18.82 -2.33
N ALA A 276 -17.98 -18.60 -1.96
CA ALA A 276 -19.12 -18.85 -2.84
C ALA A 276 -19.10 -17.97 -4.10
N LYS A 277 -18.64 -16.71 -4.00
CA LYS A 277 -18.44 -15.84 -5.16
C LYS A 277 -17.30 -16.35 -6.06
N ILE A 278 -16.18 -16.73 -5.47
CA ILE A 278 -15.03 -17.30 -6.18
C ILE A 278 -15.45 -18.53 -6.98
N GLU A 279 -16.16 -19.47 -6.35
CA GLU A 279 -16.62 -20.70 -7.01
C GLU A 279 -17.60 -20.43 -8.16
N LYS A 280 -18.46 -19.41 -8.01
CA LYS A 280 -19.36 -18.99 -9.09
C LYS A 280 -18.56 -18.49 -10.29
N ASP A 281 -17.54 -17.66 -10.05
CA ASP A 281 -16.70 -17.10 -11.11
C ASP A 281 -15.78 -18.15 -11.75
N GLN A 282 -15.27 -19.11 -10.97
CA GLN A 282 -14.51 -20.26 -11.48
C GLN A 282 -15.36 -21.12 -12.42
N LYS A 283 -16.64 -21.35 -12.10
CA LYS A 283 -17.58 -22.08 -12.98
C LYS A 283 -17.89 -21.34 -14.28
N ALA A 284 -17.75 -20.01 -14.29
CA ALA A 284 -17.97 -19.18 -15.47
C ALA A 284 -16.74 -19.06 -16.39
N LEU A 285 -15.58 -19.58 -15.96
CA LEU A 285 -14.39 -19.62 -16.81
C LEU A 285 -14.61 -20.50 -18.05
N PRO A 286 -14.05 -20.13 -19.22
CA PRO A 286 -14.10 -20.99 -20.40
C PRO A 286 -13.43 -22.33 -20.08
N LYS A 287 -14.08 -23.44 -20.48
CA LYS A 287 -13.44 -24.76 -20.44
C LYS A 287 -12.33 -24.77 -21.48
N GLY A 288 -11.09 -24.99 -21.03
CA GLY A 288 -9.93 -25.20 -21.91
C GLY A 288 -10.05 -26.47 -22.73
#